data_AF-A0AAQ4CQ07-F1
#
_entry.id   AF-A0AAQ4CQ07-F1
#
_cell.length_a   1.000
_cell.length_b   1.000
_cell.length_c   1.000
_cell.angle_alpha   90.00
_cell.angle_beta   90.00
_cell.angle_gamma   90.00
#
_symmetry.space_group_name_H-M   'P 1'
#
loop_
_entity.id
_entity.type
_entity.pdbx_description
1 polymer ?
#
loop_
_entity_poly.entity_id
_entity_poly.type
_entity_poly.pdbx_seq_one_letter_code
_entity_poly.pdbx_strand_id
1 'polypeptide(L)'
;MLWLFETGKLPIESSGLSEMGMIDDALLYEYSGKLLGILKWSSYIKQYLLGSVLLNVFLFPWLLQTGPLGALLDIFIMFLKWIFLISISVIINTTLAKLRLFKVQDFLAVSFLLSILSIIIVILTR
;
A
#
# COMPACT_ATOMS: atom_id res chain seq x y z
N MET A 1 6.31 -2.88 -3.80
CA MET A 1 6.85 -1.72 -3.06
C MET A 1 5.99 -0.46 -3.15
N LEU A 2 5.48 -0.07 -4.33
CA LEU A 2 4.77 1.21 -4.53
C LEU A 2 3.56 1.41 -3.60
N TRP A 3 2.77 0.37 -3.34
CA TRP A 3 1.65 0.45 -2.39
C TRP A 3 2.11 0.83 -0.98
N LEU A 4 3.13 0.16 -0.43
CA LEU A 4 3.62 0.46 0.92
C LEU A 4 4.18 1.89 1.03
N PHE A 5 4.87 2.35 -0.01
CA PHE A 5 5.43 3.69 -0.10
C PHE A 5 4.33 4.76 -0.08
N GLU A 6 3.37 4.66 -1.00
CA GLU A 6 2.32 5.66 -1.15
C GLU A 6 1.31 5.67 0.02
N THR A 7 1.28 4.59 0.81
CA THR A 7 0.43 4.47 2.01
C THR A 7 1.15 4.93 3.29
N GLY A 8 2.42 5.33 3.21
CA GLY A 8 3.19 5.81 4.36
C GLY A 8 3.31 4.78 5.51
N LYS A 9 3.46 3.49 5.17
CA LYS A 9 3.59 2.41 6.16
C LYS A 9 5.06 2.07 6.42
N LEU A 10 5.34 1.46 7.58
CA LEU A 10 6.67 0.93 7.87
C LEU A 10 7.04 -0.11 6.80
N PRO A 11 8.30 -0.13 6.33
CA PRO A 11 9.49 0.48 6.92
C PRO A 11 9.82 1.92 6.43
N ILE A 12 8.93 2.53 5.65
CA ILE A 12 9.22 3.77 4.89
C ILE A 12 8.89 4.99 5.74
N GLU A 13 7.65 5.07 6.21
CA GLU A 13 7.15 6.16 7.04
C GLU A 13 6.42 5.59 8.26
N SER A 14 6.44 6.35 9.35
CA SER A 14 5.61 6.06 10.52
C SER A 14 5.27 7.35 11.23
N SER A 15 3.97 7.62 11.35
CA SER A 15 3.42 8.60 12.29
C SER A 15 3.63 8.10 13.73
N GLY A 16 4.21 8.91 14.61
CA GLY A 16 4.50 8.50 15.98
C GLY A 16 5.30 9.51 16.78
N LEU A 17 5.52 9.19 18.06
CA LEU A 17 6.20 10.05 19.05
C LEU A 17 7.72 10.23 18.81
N SER A 18 8.27 9.65 17.75
CA SER A 18 9.65 9.92 17.37
C SER A 18 9.74 11.34 16.81
N GLU A 19 10.80 12.09 17.16
CA GLU A 19 10.99 13.48 16.72
C GLU A 19 10.80 13.66 15.21
N MET A 20 11.34 12.73 14.41
CA MET A 20 11.22 12.77 12.96
C MET A 20 9.84 12.33 12.45
N GLY A 21 9.08 11.53 13.22
CA GLY A 21 7.68 11.20 12.90
C GLY A 21 6.72 12.34 13.24
N MET A 22 7.03 13.13 14.26
CA MET A 22 6.26 14.32 14.61
C MET A 22 6.33 15.41 13.52
N ILE A 23 7.42 15.48 12.75
CA ILE A 23 7.50 16.42 11.62
C ILE A 23 6.49 16.03 10.53
N ASP A 24 6.35 14.74 10.23
CA ASP A 24 5.38 14.23 9.26
C ASP A 24 3.93 14.46 9.76
N ASP A 25 3.67 14.23 11.05
CA ASP A 25 2.35 14.45 11.66
C ASP A 25 2.00 15.93 11.83
N ALA A 26 2.99 16.82 11.96
CA ALA A 26 2.77 18.26 12.14
C ALA A 26 2.04 18.90 10.95
N LEU A 27 2.19 18.34 9.75
CA LEU A 27 1.47 18.78 8.53
C LEU A 27 -0.05 18.72 8.70
N LEU A 28 -0.56 17.85 9.57
CA LEU A 28 -1.99 17.70 9.83
C LEU A 28 -2.49 18.52 11.02
N TYR A 29 -1.59 19.10 11.84
CA TYR A 29 -1.96 19.83 13.06
C TYR A 29 -2.62 21.17 12.82
N GLU A 30 -2.55 21.70 11.60
CA GLU A 30 -3.28 22.90 11.18
C GLU A 30 -4.79 22.66 11.05
N TYR A 31 -5.21 21.41 10.87
CA TYR A 31 -6.60 21.04 10.63
C TYR A 31 -7.26 20.43 11.88
N SER A 32 -8.50 20.85 12.14
CA SER A 32 -9.30 20.33 13.26
C SER A 32 -10.69 19.87 12.82
N GLY A 33 -11.26 18.95 13.59
CA GLY A 33 -12.63 18.46 13.43
C GLY A 33 -12.93 17.88 12.05
N LYS A 34 -13.88 18.51 11.35
CA LYS A 34 -14.40 18.02 10.05
C LYS A 34 -13.33 17.96 8.96
N LEU A 35 -12.46 18.98 8.87
CA LEU A 35 -11.45 19.06 7.82
C LEU A 35 -10.39 17.96 7.99
N LEU A 36 -9.96 17.71 9.24
CA LEU A 36 -9.07 16.61 9.57
C LEU A 36 -9.69 15.25 9.19
N GLY A 37 -11.00 15.08 9.42
CA GLY A 37 -11.74 13.89 9.03
C GLY A 37 -11.72 13.63 7.52
N ILE A 38 -11.91 14.68 6.71
CA ILE A 38 -11.87 14.59 5.24
C ILE A 38 -10.47 14.19 4.77
N LEU A 39 -9.41 14.80 5.35
CA LEU A 39 -8.02 14.48 5.00
C LEU A 39 -7.68 13.02 5.32
N LYS A 40 -8.03 12.54 6.52
CA LYS A 40 -7.82 11.14 6.90
C LYS A 40 -8.62 10.18 6.03
N TRP A 41 -9.86 10.53 5.69
CA TRP A 41 -10.70 9.69 4.82
C TRP A 41 -10.13 9.60 3.40
N SER A 42 -9.64 10.71 2.85
CA SER A 42 -8.94 10.73 1.56
C SER A 42 -7.73 9.79 1.55
N SER A 43 -6.94 9.78 2.63
CA SER A 43 -5.82 8.84 2.79
C SER A 43 -6.28 7.37 2.79
N TYR A 44 -7.35 7.04 3.51
CA TYR A 44 -7.92 5.68 3.49
C TYR A 44 -8.47 5.27 2.11
N ILE A 45 -9.09 6.19 1.38
CA ILE A 45 -9.56 5.95 0.02
C ILE A 45 -8.37 5.65 -0.90
N LYS A 46 -7.28 6.42 -0.79
CA LYS A 46 -6.05 6.17 -1.56
C LYS A 46 -5.49 4.78 -1.26
N GLN A 47 -5.39 4.41 0.03
CA GLN A 47 -4.94 3.08 0.46
C GLN A 47 -5.81 1.97 -0.14
N TYR A 48 -7.13 2.14 -0.11
CA TYR A 48 -8.09 1.19 -0.66
C TYR A 48 -7.92 1.02 -2.17
N LEU A 49 -7.84 2.13 -2.92
CA LEU A 49 -7.71 2.08 -4.38
C LEU A 49 -6.42 1.40 -4.82
N LEU A 50 -5.27 1.80 -4.26
CA LEU A 50 -3.98 1.21 -4.62
C LEU A 50 -3.89 -0.25 -4.19
N GLY A 51 -4.47 -0.61 -3.04
CA GLY A 51 -4.51 -2.00 -2.57
C GLY A 51 -5.40 -2.89 -3.44
N SER A 52 -6.53 -2.36 -3.89
CA SER A 52 -7.44 -3.05 -4.82
C SER A 52 -6.77 -3.32 -6.18
N VAL A 53 -6.05 -2.33 -6.72
CA VAL A 53 -5.27 -2.51 -7.95
C VAL A 53 -4.20 -3.57 -7.76
N LEU A 54 -3.47 -3.54 -6.63
CA LEU A 54 -2.46 -4.53 -6.31
C LEU A 54 -3.04 -5.95 -6.27
N LEU A 55 -4.17 -6.14 -5.58
CA LEU A 55 -4.81 -7.45 -5.44
C LEU A 55 -5.36 -8.00 -6.76
N ASN A 56 -6.07 -7.17 -7.51
CA ASN A 56 -6.80 -7.62 -8.70
C ASN A 56 -5.92 -7.72 -9.95
N VAL A 57 -4.96 -6.80 -10.13
CA VAL A 57 -4.12 -6.76 -11.33
C VAL A 57 -2.87 -7.63 -11.18
N PHE A 58 -2.22 -7.60 -10.01
CA PHE A 58 -0.89 -8.20 -9.86
C PHE A 58 -0.89 -9.58 -9.15
N LEU A 59 -1.70 -9.76 -8.10
CA LEU A 59 -1.60 -10.98 -7.28
C LEU A 59 -2.58 -12.09 -7.68
N PHE A 60 -3.87 -11.77 -7.84
CA PHE A 60 -4.91 -12.79 -8.06
C PHE A 60 -5.96 -12.30 -9.07
N PRO A 61 -5.66 -12.32 -10.39
CA PRO A 61 -6.65 -11.99 -11.42
C PRO A 61 -7.72 -13.09 -11.59
N TRP A 62 -7.51 -14.26 -10.98
CA TRP A 62 -8.41 -15.41 -11.04
C TRP A 62 -9.53 -15.37 -9.98
N LEU A 63 -10.57 -16.16 -10.25
CA LEU A 63 -11.85 -16.34 -9.53
C LEU A 63 -13.05 -15.45 -9.95
N LEU A 64 -12.98 -14.70 -11.04
CA LEU A 64 -14.16 -13.99 -11.57
C LEU A 64 -15.16 -15.00 -12.16
N GLN A 65 -16.20 -15.37 -11.41
CA GLN A 65 -17.30 -16.20 -11.92
C GLN A 65 -18.43 -15.32 -12.46
N THR A 66 -18.85 -15.57 -13.70
CA THR A 66 -19.94 -14.83 -14.33
C THR A 66 -21.31 -15.35 -13.89
N GLY A 67 -22.14 -14.50 -13.30
CA GLY A 67 -23.54 -14.80 -12.95
C GLY A 67 -23.97 -14.22 -11.58
N PRO A 68 -25.27 -14.21 -11.25
CA PRO A 68 -25.76 -13.64 -9.99
C PRO A 68 -25.24 -14.38 -8.74
N LEU A 69 -25.03 -15.70 -8.84
CA LEU A 69 -24.37 -16.49 -7.78
C LEU A 69 -22.87 -16.23 -7.69
N GLY A 70 -22.21 -15.97 -8.83
CA GLY A 70 -20.80 -15.59 -8.90
C GLY A 70 -20.53 -14.25 -8.20
N ALA A 71 -21.42 -13.26 -8.38
CA ALA A 71 -21.28 -11.95 -7.74
C ALA A 71 -21.29 -12.01 -6.20
N LEU A 72 -22.08 -12.90 -5.59
CA LEU A 72 -22.08 -13.09 -4.14
C LEU A 72 -20.77 -13.73 -3.65
N LEU A 73 -20.24 -14.70 -4.40
CA LEU A 73 -18.97 -15.34 -4.09
C LEU A 73 -17.80 -14.35 -4.26
N ASP A 74 -17.85 -13.49 -5.28
CA ASP A 74 -16.81 -12.49 -5.56
C ASP A 74 -16.65 -11.49 -4.41
N ILE A 75 -17.74 -11.07 -3.76
CA ILE A 75 -17.69 -10.21 -2.58
C ILE A 75 -16.91 -10.90 -1.45
N PHE A 76 -17.21 -12.18 -1.19
CA PHE A 76 -16.53 -12.94 -0.15
C PHE A 76 -15.04 -13.15 -0.47
N ILE A 77 -14.73 -13.48 -1.72
CA ILE A 77 -13.36 -13.65 -2.22
C ILE A 77 -12.57 -12.34 -2.08
N MET A 78 -13.16 -11.22 -2.48
CA MET A 78 -12.53 -9.90 -2.34
C MET A 78 -12.25 -9.57 -0.87
N PHE A 79 -13.21 -9.85 0.01
CA PHE A 79 -13.02 -9.66 1.45
C PHE A 79 -11.86 -10.49 2.00
N LEU A 80 -11.75 -11.75 1.58
CA LEU A 80 -10.66 -12.66 1.97
C LEU A 80 -9.29 -12.16 1.46
N LYS A 81 -9.23 -11.69 0.21
CA LYS A 81 -8.03 -11.08 -0.39
C LYS A 81 -7.57 -9.86 0.42
N TRP A 82 -8.51 -9.02 0.86
CA TRP A 82 -8.20 -7.86 1.71
C TRP A 82 -7.70 -8.26 3.08
N ILE A 83 -8.32 -9.24 3.74
CA ILE A 83 -7.84 -9.77 5.03
C ILE A 83 -6.39 -10.23 4.89
N PHE A 84 -6.08 -11.00 3.85
CA PHE A 84 -4.72 -11.49 3.60
C PHE A 84 -3.71 -10.34 3.44
N LEU A 85 -4.05 -9.32 2.65
CA LEU A 85 -3.19 -8.15 2.44
C LEU A 85 -3.00 -7.34 3.73
N ILE A 86 -4.05 -7.19 4.54
CA ILE A 86 -3.98 -6.54 5.85
C ILE A 86 -3.08 -7.33 6.80
N SER A 87 -3.22 -8.66 6.85
CA SER A 87 -2.37 -9.51 7.69
C SER A 87 -0.89 -9.36 7.34
N ILE A 88 -0.55 -9.37 6.04
CA ILE A 88 0.83 -9.12 5.58
C ILE A 88 1.29 -7.73 6.00
N SER A 89 0.47 -6.71 5.77
CA SER A 89 0.79 -5.34 6.16
C SER A 89 1.04 -5.22 7.66
N VAL A 90 0.25 -5.89 8.51
CA VAL A 90 0.43 -5.87 9.96
C VAL A 90 1.77 -6.52 10.34
N ILE A 91 2.09 -7.69 9.78
CA ILE A 91 3.36 -8.37 10.04
C ILE A 91 4.54 -7.47 9.66
N ILE A 92 4.49 -6.82 8.50
CA ILE A 92 5.55 -5.90 8.07
C ILE A 92 5.69 -4.73 9.06
N ASN A 93 4.58 -4.13 9.49
CA ASN A 93 4.63 -2.99 10.42
C ASN A 93 5.09 -3.37 11.83
N THR A 94 4.88 -4.61 12.28
CA THR A 94 5.32 -5.05 13.62
C THR A 94 6.75 -5.58 13.63
N THR A 95 7.25 -6.08 12.50
CA THR A 95 8.59 -6.70 12.41
C THR A 95 9.68 -5.74 11.97
N LEU A 96 9.36 -4.75 11.13
CA LEU A 96 10.34 -3.83 10.55
C LEU A 96 10.38 -2.48 11.26
N ALA A 97 11.58 -2.01 11.54
CA ALA A 97 11.83 -0.66 12.06
C ALA A 97 11.83 0.40 10.94
N LYS A 98 11.63 1.67 11.32
CA LYS A 98 11.70 2.82 10.40
C LYS A 98 13.09 2.93 9.78
N LEU A 99 13.15 3.04 8.46
CA LEU A 99 14.39 3.30 7.73
C LEU A 99 14.81 4.76 7.92
N ARG A 100 16.13 5.03 7.84
CA ARG A 100 16.63 6.41 7.82
C ARG A 100 16.17 7.10 6.53
N LEU A 101 15.77 8.38 6.61
CA LEU A 101 15.23 9.15 5.49
C LEU A 101 16.08 9.05 4.21
N PHE A 102 17.41 9.16 4.34
CA PHE A 102 18.32 9.07 3.18
C PHE A 102 18.30 7.71 2.46
N LYS A 103 17.92 6.63 3.16
CA LYS A 103 17.82 5.27 2.57
C LYS A 103 16.48 5.00 1.87
N VAL A 104 15.50 5.89 2.03
CA VAL A 104 14.20 5.75 1.35
C VAL A 104 14.37 5.92 -0.15
N GLN A 105 15.24 6.85 -0.58
CA GLN A 105 15.58 7.06 -1.98
C GLN A 105 16.25 5.82 -2.60
N ASP A 106 17.18 5.19 -1.87
CA ASP A 106 17.82 3.95 -2.32
C ASP A 106 16.80 2.81 -2.49
N PHE A 107 15.83 2.69 -1.58
CA PHE A 107 14.78 1.67 -1.66
C PHE A 107 13.88 1.85 -2.89
N LEU A 108 13.54 3.10 -3.23
CA LEU A 108 12.80 3.44 -4.43
C LEU A 108 13.62 3.18 -5.70
N ALA A 109 14.90 3.56 -5.70
CA ALA A 109 15.80 3.35 -6.83
C ALA A 109 15.95 1.86 -7.15
N VAL A 110 16.16 1.01 -6.14
CA VAL A 110 16.23 -0.45 -6.30
C VAL A 110 14.92 -1.00 -6.85
N SER A 111 13.77 -0.56 -6.32
CA SER A 111 12.45 -1.00 -6.80
C SER A 111 12.22 -0.63 -8.27
N PHE A 112 12.65 0.57 -8.66
CA PHE A 112 12.54 1.06 -10.03
C PHE A 112 13.45 0.29 -11.00
N LEU A 113 14.71 0.06 -10.61
CA LEU A 113 15.66 -0.75 -11.38
C LEU A 113 15.14 -2.19 -11.57
N LEU A 114 14.56 -2.79 -10.53
CA LEU A 114 13.97 -4.13 -10.61
C LEU A 114 12.78 -4.17 -11.58
N SER A 115 11.97 -3.10 -11.61
CA SER A 115 10.87 -2.98 -12.57
C SER A 115 11.37 -2.87 -14.01
N ILE A 116 12.42 -2.08 -14.26
CA ILE A 116 13.03 -1.97 -15.60
C ILE A 116 13.63 -3.31 -16.02
N LEU A 117 14.35 -3.97 -15.10
CA LEU A 117 14.94 -5.28 -15.35
C LEU A 117 13.86 -6.31 -15.74
N SER A 118 12.74 -6.34 -15.02
CA SER A 118 11.60 -7.20 -15.34
C SER A 118 11.06 -6.93 -16.75
N ILE A 119 10.91 -5.67 -17.13
CA ILE A 119 10.46 -5.27 -18.48
C ILE A 119 11.44 -5.78 -19.56
N ILE A 120 12.74 -5.60 -19.36
CA ILE A 120 13.77 -6.06 -20.31
C ILE A 120 13.73 -7.59 -20.46
N ILE A 121 13.61 -8.33 -19.34
CA ILE A 121 13.55 -9.79 -19.35
C ILE A 121 12.30 -10.28 -20.11
N VAL A 122 11.14 -9.67 -19.86
CA VAL A 122 9.89 -10.02 -20.54
C VAL A 122 9.98 -9.74 -22.05
N ILE A 123 10.59 -8.63 -22.44
CA ILE A 123 10.79 -8.29 -23.86
C ILE A 123 11.78 -9.26 -24.53
N LEU A 124 12.85 -9.66 -23.85
CA LEU A 124 13.85 -10.58 -24.41
C LEU A 124 13.34 -12.02 -24.52
N THR A 125 12.47 -12.45 -23.59
CA THR A 125 11.93 -13.81 -23.55
C THR A 125 10.81 -14.02 -24.56
N ARG A 126 10.18 -12.94 -25.02
CA ARG A 126 9.06 -12.94 -25.96
C ARG A 126 9.52 -12.75 -27.39
#